data_AF-A0A0G0IEF9-F1
#
_entry.id   AF-A0A0G0IEF9-F1
#
_cell.length_a   1.000
_cell.length_b   1.000
_cell.length_c   1.000
_cell.angle_alpha   90.00
_cell.angle_beta   90.00
_cell.angle_gamma   90.00
#
_symmetry.space_group_name_H-M   'P 1'
#
loop_
_entity.id
_entity.type
_entity.pdbx_description
1 polymer ?
#
loop_
_entity_poly.entity_id
_entity_poly.type
_entity_poly.pdbx_seq_one_letter_code
_entity_poly.pdbx_strand_id
1 'polypeptide(L)'
;MRIAQNPWGVVNPPSWLSAFGGGTIQGIPILINIILRTLIVGAGIYTIINLILAGYAYLSAAGDAKRIADATNKITHSIIGLVVAAGAFVVGGIISQILFGDPAYLLQLRFFSPQ
;
A
#
# COMPACT_ATOMS: atom_id res chain seq x y z
N MET A 1 -8.27 -42.29 14.56
CA MET A 1 -9.43 -42.25 13.65
C MET A 1 -8.98 -41.55 12.37
N ARG A 2 -9.05 -42.24 11.23
CA ARG A 2 -8.49 -41.82 9.93
C ARG A 2 -9.47 -40.86 9.26
N ILE A 3 -9.16 -39.57 9.21
CA ILE A 3 -9.89 -38.61 8.37
C ILE A 3 -9.71 -39.02 6.90
N ALA A 4 -10.84 -39.16 6.21
CA ALA A 4 -10.95 -39.72 4.88
C ALA A 4 -10.00 -39.02 3.90
N GLN A 5 -9.13 -39.81 3.26
CA GLN A 5 -8.46 -39.42 2.03
C GLN A 5 -9.55 -39.26 0.98
N ASN A 6 -9.77 -38.02 0.55
CA ASN A 6 -10.71 -37.65 -0.49
C ASN A 6 -10.40 -38.44 -1.78
N PRO A 7 -11.40 -39.04 -2.47
CA PRO A 7 -11.16 -39.92 -3.63
C PRO A 7 -10.57 -39.24 -4.89
N TRP A 8 -10.33 -37.93 -4.82
CA TRP A 8 -10.02 -37.06 -5.97
C TRP A 8 -8.67 -36.34 -5.82
N GLY A 9 -7.87 -36.71 -4.82
CA GLY A 9 -6.58 -36.09 -4.56
C GLY A 9 -6.70 -34.70 -3.94
N VAL A 10 -5.59 -34.21 -3.39
CA VAL A 10 -5.49 -32.84 -2.87
C VAL A 10 -5.31 -31.89 -4.05
N VAL A 11 -6.25 -30.98 -4.27
CA VAL A 11 -6.06 -29.87 -5.20
C VAL A 11 -5.06 -28.93 -4.53
N ASN A 12 -3.82 -28.94 -5.02
CA ASN A 12 -2.81 -28.02 -4.51
C ASN A 12 -3.27 -26.60 -4.85
N PRO A 13 -3.61 -25.77 -3.84
CA PRO A 13 -4.06 -24.42 -4.12
C PRO A 13 -2.94 -23.67 -4.84
N PRO A 14 -3.28 -22.80 -5.82
CA PRO A 14 -2.27 -21.97 -6.46
C PRO A 14 -1.53 -21.15 -5.38
N SER A 15 -0.24 -20.89 -5.60
CA SER A 15 0.70 -20.37 -4.60
C SER A 15 0.28 -19.05 -3.92
N TRP A 16 -0.65 -18.29 -4.52
CA TRP A 16 -1.21 -17.08 -3.93
C TRP A 16 -2.34 -17.35 -2.93
N LEU A 17 -3.04 -18.48 -3.05
CA LEU A 17 -4.17 -18.86 -2.20
C LEU A 17 -3.71 -19.58 -0.92
N SER A 18 -2.56 -20.25 -0.95
CA SER A 18 -1.96 -20.87 0.25
C SER A 18 -1.60 -19.84 1.34
N ALA A 19 -1.37 -18.58 0.97
CA ALA A 19 -1.15 -17.47 1.90
C ALA A 19 -2.38 -17.13 2.76
N PHE A 20 -3.58 -17.57 2.35
CA PHE A 20 -4.84 -17.32 3.05
C PHE A 20 -5.40 -18.58 3.73
N GLY A 21 -4.58 -19.63 3.87
CA GLY A 21 -4.99 -20.94 4.37
C GLY A 21 -5.53 -20.90 5.79
N GLY A 22 -6.86 -21.07 5.92
CA GLY A 22 -7.51 -21.70 7.07
C GLY A 22 -7.52 -20.96 8.40
N GLY A 23 -8.32 -19.89 8.52
CA GLY A 23 -8.93 -19.45 9.80
C GLY A 23 -8.01 -19.08 10.97
N THR A 24 -6.70 -18.97 10.74
CA THR A 24 -5.71 -18.66 11.76
C THR A 24 -5.32 -17.18 11.74
N ILE A 25 -4.86 -16.67 12.88
CA ILE A 25 -4.46 -15.26 13.12
C ILE A 25 -3.37 -14.79 12.13
N GLN A 26 -2.71 -15.70 11.41
CA GLN A 26 -1.72 -15.40 10.35
C GLN A 26 -2.31 -14.71 9.10
N GLY A 27 -3.62 -14.82 8.83
CA GLY A 27 -4.23 -14.17 7.66
C GLY A 27 -4.35 -12.65 7.79
N ILE A 28 -4.47 -12.14 9.02
CA ILE A 28 -4.68 -10.71 9.28
C ILE A 28 -3.45 -9.88 8.83
N PRO A 29 -2.19 -10.18 9.25
CA PRO A 29 -1.01 -9.47 8.76
C PRO A 29 -0.89 -9.43 7.23
N ILE A 30 -1.28 -10.51 6.54
CA ILE A 30 -1.23 -10.62 5.08
C ILE A 30 -2.26 -9.69 4.43
N LEU A 31 -3.47 -9.63 4.97
CA LEU A 31 -4.49 -8.70 4.49
C LEU A 31 -4.08 -7.24 4.69
N ILE A 32 -3.54 -6.89 5.87
CA ILE A 32 -3.03 -5.53 6.13
C ILE A 32 -1.94 -5.16 5.12
N ASN A 33 -0.98 -6.05 4.90
CA ASN A 33 0.11 -5.88 3.93
C ASN A 33 -0.42 -5.58 2.52
N ILE A 34 -1.38 -6.39 2.03
CA ILE A 34 -1.97 -6.20 0.70
C ILE A 34 -2.69 -4.85 0.61
N ILE A 35 -3.46 -4.49 1.64
CA ILE A 35 -4.16 -3.20 1.69
C ILE A 35 -3.16 -2.06 1.66
N LEU A 36 -2.16 -2.07 2.54
CA LEU A 36 -1.14 -1.02 2.60
C LEU A 36 -0.41 -0.86 1.26
N ARG A 37 0.03 -1.98 0.67
CA ARG A 37 0.73 -1.96 -0.63
C ARG A 37 -0.16 -1.41 -1.74
N THR A 38 -1.42 -1.79 -1.76
CA THR A 38 -2.40 -1.31 -2.74
C THR A 38 -2.66 0.18 -2.56
N LEU A 39 -2.82 0.66 -1.32
CA LEU A 39 -3.05 2.06 -1.00
C LEU A 39 -1.86 2.93 -1.41
N ILE A 40 -0.63 2.48 -1.15
CA ILE A 40 0.58 3.21 -1.52
C ILE A 40 0.69 3.35 -3.04
N VAL A 41 0.54 2.25 -3.79
CA VAL A 41 0.61 2.28 -5.25
C VAL A 41 -0.53 3.14 -5.82
N GLY A 42 -1.73 2.98 -5.27
CA GLY A 42 -2.90 3.81 -5.61
C GLY A 42 -2.66 5.29 -5.35
N ALA A 43 -2.06 5.65 -4.22
CA ALA A 43 -1.73 7.03 -3.86
C ALA A 43 -0.71 7.63 -4.85
N GLY A 44 0.30 6.87 -5.26
CA GLY A 44 1.28 7.32 -6.26
C GLY A 44 0.62 7.64 -7.61
N ILE A 45 -0.20 6.72 -8.13
CA ILE A 45 -0.93 6.92 -9.40
C ILE A 45 -1.89 8.09 -9.27
N TYR A 46 -2.66 8.15 -8.18
CA TYR A 46 -3.61 9.23 -7.91
C TYR A 46 -2.93 10.60 -7.88
N THR A 47 -1.77 10.70 -7.23
CA THR A 47 -0.99 11.95 -7.15
C THR A 47 -0.60 12.45 -8.54
N ILE A 48 -0.12 11.56 -9.41
CA ILE A 48 0.26 11.94 -10.78
C ILE A 48 -0.94 12.49 -11.56
N ILE A 49 -2.08 11.80 -11.50
CA ILE A 49 -3.31 12.25 -12.17
C ILE A 49 -3.74 13.62 -11.64
N ASN A 50 -3.75 13.80 -10.32
CA ASN A 50 -4.17 15.06 -9.70
C ASN A 50 -3.22 16.21 -10.04
N LEU A 51 -1.91 15.96 -10.10
CA LEU A 51 -0.91 16.94 -10.47
C LEU A 51 -1.10 17.43 -11.91
N ILE A 52 -1.40 16.52 -12.85
CA ILE A 52 -1.70 16.87 -14.24
C ILE A 52 -2.97 17.72 -14.33
N LEU A 53 -4.05 17.29 -13.66
CA LEU A 53 -5.32 18.01 -13.68
C LEU A 53 -5.21 19.39 -13.03
N ALA A 54 -4.49 19.49 -11.92
CA ALA A 54 -4.29 20.75 -11.21
C ALA A 54 -3.36 21.69 -12.00
N GLY A 55 -2.32 21.16 -12.65
CA GLY A 55 -1.48 21.93 -13.57
C GLY A 55 -2.26 22.48 -14.75
N TYR A 56 -3.13 21.66 -15.36
CA TYR A 56 -4.03 22.13 -16.42
C TYR A 56 -5.01 23.20 -15.91
N ALA A 57 -5.58 23.01 -14.72
CA ALA A 57 -6.48 23.99 -14.10
C ALA A 57 -5.77 25.33 -13.81
N TYR A 58 -4.49 25.28 -13.41
CA TYR A 58 -3.67 26.45 -13.16
C TYR A 58 -3.40 27.23 -14.46
N LEU A 59 -3.02 26.54 -15.54
CA LEU A 59 -2.74 27.15 -16.84
C LEU A 59 -4.02 27.72 -17.50
N SER A 60 -5.16 27.05 -17.34
CA SER A 60 -6.44 27.45 -17.93
C SER A 60 -7.20 28.51 -17.13
N ALA A 61 -6.69 28.95 -15.96
CA ALA A 61 -7.36 29.91 -15.10
C ALA A 61 -7.43 31.35 -15.66
N ALA A 62 -6.68 31.66 -16.72
CA ALA A 62 -6.79 32.90 -17.50
C ALA A 62 -6.84 34.22 -16.66
N GLY A 63 -6.17 34.24 -15.50
CA GLY A 63 -6.12 35.41 -14.61
C GLY A 63 -7.18 35.46 -13.50
N ASP A 64 -8.08 34.48 -13.41
CA ASP A 64 -9.01 34.36 -12.27
C ASP A 64 -8.24 33.89 -11.01
N ALA A 65 -8.01 34.83 -10.09
CA ALA A 65 -7.28 34.60 -8.84
C ALA A 65 -7.87 33.45 -8.01
N LYS A 66 -9.20 33.24 -8.05
CA LYS A 66 -9.85 32.16 -7.30
C LYS A 66 -9.49 30.80 -7.88
N ARG A 67 -9.53 30.67 -9.20
CA ARG A 67 -9.19 29.40 -9.89
C ARG A 67 -7.71 29.05 -9.78
N ILE A 68 -6.86 30.08 -9.81
CA ILE A 68 -5.42 29.92 -9.56
C ILE A 68 -5.20 29.39 -8.13
N ALA A 69 -5.80 30.03 -7.13
CA ALA A 69 -5.69 29.61 -5.74
C ALA A 69 -6.18 28.16 -5.53
N ASP A 70 -7.33 27.80 -6.11
CA ASP A 70 -7.89 26.45 -6.02
C ASP A 70 -6.96 25.40 -6.68
N ALA A 71 -6.36 25.72 -7.83
CA ALA A 71 -5.41 24.85 -8.51
C ALA A 71 -4.11 24.67 -7.69
N THR A 72 -3.56 25.77 -7.13
CA THR A 72 -2.38 25.73 -6.27
C THR A 72 -2.63 24.93 -5.00
N ASN A 73 -3.82 25.03 -4.39
CA ASN A 73 -4.20 24.24 -3.23
C ASN A 73 -4.24 22.75 -3.57
N LYS A 74 -4.81 22.37 -4.72
CA LYS A 74 -4.81 20.97 -5.19
C LYS A 74 -3.40 20.41 -5.41
N ILE A 75 -2.51 21.20 -6.02
CA ILE A 75 -1.10 20.82 -6.18
C ILE A 75 -0.46 20.59 -4.81
N THR A 76 -0.63 21.54 -3.89
CA THR A 76 -0.05 21.48 -2.54
C THR A 76 -0.53 20.25 -1.77
N HIS A 77 -1.84 19.99 -1.76
CA HIS A 77 -2.41 18.80 -1.12
C HIS A 77 -1.90 17.50 -1.74
N SER A 78 -1.73 17.45 -3.05
CA SER A 78 -1.18 16.26 -3.74
C SER A 78 0.28 16.02 -3.33
N ILE A 79 1.09 17.08 -3.27
CA ILE A 79 2.48 17.00 -2.81
C ILE A 79 2.54 16.54 -1.34
N ILE A 80 1.71 17.12 -0.46
CA ILE A 80 1.63 16.72 0.94
C ILE A 80 1.28 15.24 1.06
N GLY A 81 0.26 14.76 0.32
CA GLY A 81 -0.13 13.35 0.32
C GLY A 81 1.03 12.43 -0.11
N LEU A 82 1.78 12.81 -1.14
CA LEU A 82 2.95 12.07 -1.59
C LEU A 82 4.08 12.06 -0.55
N VAL A 83 4.35 13.21 0.09
CA VAL A 83 5.36 13.33 1.16
C VAL A 83 4.97 12.48 2.36
N VAL A 84 3.70 12.45 2.75
CA VAL A 84 3.21 11.59 3.84
C VAL A 84 3.38 10.12 3.47
N ALA A 85 3.03 9.72 2.24
CA ALA A 85 3.22 8.36 1.77
C ALA A 85 4.70 7.95 1.78
N ALA A 86 5.60 8.82 1.31
CA ALA A 86 7.05 8.59 1.37
C ALA A 86 7.57 8.55 2.82
N GLY A 87 7.08 9.45 3.67
CA GLY A 87 7.43 9.51 5.09
C GLY A 87 7.00 8.26 5.86
N ALA A 88 5.89 7.64 5.49
CA ALA A 88 5.44 6.37 6.09
C ALA A 88 6.47 5.25 5.92
N PHE A 89 7.19 5.20 4.78
CA PHE A 89 8.28 4.24 4.59
C PHE A 89 9.48 4.53 5.49
N VAL A 90 9.82 5.81 5.65
CA VAL A 90 10.94 6.23 6.52
C VAL A 90 10.63 5.88 7.97
N VAL A 91 9.45 6.25 8.46
CA VAL A 91 9.00 5.94 9.82
C VAL A 91 8.89 4.44 10.02
N GLY A 92 8.30 3.71 9.05
CA GLY A 92 8.23 2.26 9.08
C GLY A 92 9.60 1.60 9.16
N GLY A 93 10.59 2.09 8.40
CA GLY A 93 11.97 1.59 8.44
C GLY A 93 12.67 1.87 9.77
N ILE A 94 12.46 3.04 10.37
CA ILE A 94 13.02 3.39 11.68
C ILE A 94 12.44 2.47 12.77
N ILE A 95 11.11 2.30 12.79
CA ILE A 95 10.45 1.39 13.73
C ILE A 95 10.93 -0.05 13.52
N SER A 96 11.07 -0.46 12.25
CA SER A 96 11.57 -1.78 11.87
C SER A 96 12.97 -2.04 12.42
N GLN A 97 13.88 -1.05 12.28
CA GLN A 97 15.25 -1.15 12.77
C GLN A 97 15.31 -1.28 14.30
N ILE A 98 14.45 -0.58 15.02
CA ILE A 98 14.42 -0.62 16.49
C ILE A 98 13.86 -1.95 16.99
N LEU A 99 12.82 -2.48 16.35
CA LEU A 99 12.13 -3.69 16.81
C LEU A 99 12.78 -4.99 16.32
N PHE A 100 13.30 -5.00 15.08
CA PHE A 100 13.75 -6.21 14.39
C PHE A 100 15.22 -6.16 13.99
N GLY A 101 15.94 -5.06 14.26
CA GLY A 101 17.35 -4.89 13.90
C GLY A 101 17.61 -4.74 12.40
N ASP A 102 16.57 -4.81 11.56
CA ASP A 102 16.63 -4.68 10.12
C ASP A 102 15.62 -3.60 9.66
N PRO A 103 16.08 -2.48 9.04
CA PRO A 103 15.21 -1.42 8.56
C PRO A 103 14.28 -1.88 7.41
N ALA A 104 14.61 -2.97 6.74
CA ALA A 104 13.81 -3.52 5.65
C ALA A 104 12.78 -4.54 6.14
N TYR A 105 12.74 -4.92 7.41
CA TYR A 105 11.87 -6.01 7.89
C TYR A 105 10.37 -5.70 7.78
N LEU A 106 9.96 -4.45 8.03
CA LEU A 106 8.56 -4.02 7.84
C LEU A 106 8.27 -3.52 6.42
N LEU A 107 9.33 -3.20 5.65
CA LEU A 107 9.21 -2.65 4.29
C LEU A 107 9.22 -3.75 3.23
N GLN A 108 10.01 -4.80 3.44
CA GLN A 108 9.81 -6.09 2.83
C GLN A 108 8.64 -6.71 3.57
N LEU A 109 7.46 -6.63 3.00
CA LEU A 109 6.31 -7.30 3.57
C LEU A 109 6.45 -8.83 3.34
N ARG A 110 7.41 -9.44 4.04
CA ARG A 110 7.67 -10.87 4.08
C ARG A 110 6.68 -11.51 5.04
N PHE A 111 6.09 -12.58 4.55
CA PHE A 111 5.38 -13.58 5.36
C PHE A 111 6.29 -13.99 6.51
N PHE A 112 5.83 -13.80 7.75
CA PHE A 112 6.38 -14.48 8.91
C PHE A 112 6.12 -15.97 8.67
N SER A 113 7.11 -16.68 8.13
CA SER A 113 7.16 -18.13 8.25
C SER A 113 7.83 -18.41 9.59
N PRO A 114 7.07 -18.80 10.64
CA PRO A 114 7.70 -19.42 11.78
C PRO A 114 8.36 -20.70 11.24
N GLN A 115 9.63 -20.89 11.56
CA GLN A 115 10.24 -22.21 11.51
C GLN A 115 9.44 -23.12 12.45
#